data_AF-A0A2V7J5C3-F1
#
_entry.id   AF-A0A2V7J5C3-F1
#
_cell.length_a   1.000
_cell.length_b   1.000
_cell.length_c   1.000
_cell.angle_alpha   90.00
_cell.angle_beta   90.00
_cell.angle_gamma   90.00
#
_symmetry.space_group_name_H-M   'P 1'
#
loop_
_entity.id
_entity.type
_entity.pdbx_description
1 polymer ?
#
loop_
_entity_poly.entity_id
_entity_poly.type
_entity_poly.pdbx_seq_one_letter_code
_entity_poly.pdbx_strand_id
1 'polypeptide(L)'
;MDFVLTLHGHLPYVLHHGRWPHGSVWLCEGALDSYLPLIEALQALEREHIPAPITLGITPVLANQLAHPSFVSEFEAYMERRLEAARHAPASLAQSGDLALRPIAEFWQQRLERLYALFHSLGGDLIGTLRGFEARGVIEIISSAATHGFLPLLARDESIRLQLHVGASEHQRLFGRAPTGCWVPECAYRPAGPWNPGYGAPVKPYRVGIENHLAAAGYRYFFVDSHLVHGGPALGYPEAAEDIVPASRSPYTAYRVGELFALVRDPRSSRQVWSRAQGYPGDEWYLEFHKIRWPDGLRLWRVTGPQVDLGAKRQYDPQAAQTSARTHADHFASVLRETATLRARGKTRDGVVTAPFDAELFGHWWFEGVDFLANVYRRLATNGVRPVTAREHIASHGRRAPAIQLTAGSWGKDGDFSYWLNDQTSWTWKRYWAVAPKALAGGPKPRAVLAQATRSMLLAQGSDWQFIISTGEAADYANQRFDEHAGQAEDLVRALATGKVDDATMSRVEALGAQDSIFPDVLRSIAAVVS
;
A
#
# COMPACT_ATOMS: atom_id res chain seq x y z
N MET A 1 -6.29 -25.39 -6.19
CA MET A 1 -6.76 -24.14 -5.59
C MET A 1 -5.67 -23.11 -5.82
N ASP A 2 -6.07 -21.90 -6.14
CA ASP A 2 -5.15 -20.80 -6.43
C ASP A 2 -4.74 -20.13 -5.13
N PHE A 3 -3.53 -19.57 -5.11
CA PHE A 3 -3.05 -18.71 -4.04
C PHE A 3 -2.59 -17.39 -4.65
N VAL A 4 -3.17 -16.30 -4.18
CA VAL A 4 -2.84 -14.93 -4.58
C VAL A 4 -2.22 -14.24 -3.38
N LEU A 5 -0.90 -14.06 -3.39
CA LEU A 5 -0.22 -13.15 -2.48
C LEU A 5 -0.36 -11.72 -3.03
N THR A 6 -0.86 -10.81 -2.20
CA THR A 6 -0.94 -9.39 -2.54
C THR A 6 -0.14 -8.56 -1.53
N LEU A 7 0.78 -7.75 -2.02
CA LEU A 7 1.58 -6.84 -1.21
C LEU A 7 1.19 -5.40 -1.55
N HIS A 8 0.72 -4.62 -0.59
CA HIS A 8 0.30 -3.23 -0.77
C HIS A 8 1.40 -2.28 -0.29
N GLY A 9 2.16 -1.71 -1.23
CA GLY A 9 3.17 -0.70 -0.94
C GLY A 9 2.57 0.71 -0.97
N HIS A 10 2.67 1.39 0.17
CA HIS A 10 2.18 2.75 0.32
C HIS A 10 2.98 3.54 1.34
N LEU A 11 3.29 4.79 0.98
CA LEU A 11 3.69 5.84 1.90
C LEU A 11 3.02 7.15 1.44
N PRO A 12 2.63 8.03 2.37
CA PRO A 12 2.16 9.37 2.02
C PRO A 12 3.28 10.15 1.31
N TYR A 13 2.93 11.30 0.72
CA TYR A 13 3.94 12.15 0.10
C TYR A 13 4.82 12.80 1.18
N VAL A 14 6.04 12.32 1.33
CA VAL A 14 7.00 12.74 2.35
C VAL A 14 8.27 13.35 1.75
N LEU A 15 8.52 13.12 0.47
CA LEU A 15 9.63 13.74 -0.25
C LEU A 15 9.49 15.26 -0.21
N HIS A 16 10.56 15.98 0.18
CA HIS A 16 10.57 17.43 0.42
C HIS A 16 9.73 17.94 1.61
N HIS A 17 9.27 17.06 2.50
CA HIS A 17 8.43 17.41 3.65
C HIS A 17 9.02 16.86 4.96
N GLY A 18 10.24 17.30 5.27
CA GLY A 18 11.02 16.82 6.41
C GLY A 18 11.93 15.66 6.07
N ARG A 19 12.96 15.46 6.90
CA ARG A 19 13.94 14.36 6.75
C ARG A 19 13.86 13.34 7.89
N TRP A 20 13.92 13.82 9.14
CA TRP A 20 13.92 13.00 10.34
C TRP A 20 13.29 13.78 11.51
N PRO A 21 12.57 13.14 12.46
CA PRO A 21 12.24 11.71 12.55
C PRO A 21 11.10 11.27 11.61
N HIS A 22 10.43 12.23 10.97
CA HIS A 22 9.35 12.01 10.01
C HIS A 22 9.68 12.72 8.69
N GLY A 23 9.28 12.13 7.57
CA GLY A 23 9.58 12.64 6.24
C GLY A 23 10.32 11.62 5.36
N SER A 24 11.32 12.07 4.62
CA SER A 24 12.04 11.23 3.64
C SER A 24 12.70 9.98 4.23
N VAL A 25 12.97 9.94 5.53
CA VAL A 25 13.49 8.73 6.20
C VAL A 25 12.56 7.53 6.02
N TRP A 26 11.23 7.71 6.07
CA TRP A 26 10.28 6.61 5.86
C TRP A 26 10.38 6.03 4.45
N LEU A 27 10.55 6.89 3.45
CA LEU A 27 10.75 6.47 2.06
C LEU A 27 12.07 5.72 1.88
N CYS A 28 13.14 6.19 2.52
CA CYS A 28 14.45 5.53 2.48
C CYS A 28 14.42 4.18 3.20
N GLU A 29 13.75 4.08 4.35
CA GLU A 29 13.59 2.84 5.09
C GLU A 29 12.74 1.83 4.32
N GLY A 30 11.64 2.24 3.71
CA GLY A 30 10.84 1.38 2.82
C GLY A 30 11.66 0.83 1.66
N ALA A 31 12.48 1.67 1.02
CA ALA A 31 13.38 1.25 -0.05
C ALA A 31 14.48 0.27 0.43
N LEU A 32 15.18 0.59 1.51
CA LEU A 32 16.27 -0.21 2.06
C LEU A 32 15.78 -1.55 2.62
N ASP A 33 14.73 -1.51 3.44
CA ASP A 33 14.32 -2.67 4.22
C ASP A 33 13.33 -3.55 3.49
N SER A 34 12.51 -3.01 2.56
CA SER A 34 11.42 -3.78 1.92
C SER A 34 11.62 -3.94 0.40
N TYR A 35 11.72 -2.85 -0.37
CA TYR A 35 11.69 -2.96 -1.84
C TYR A 35 12.98 -3.52 -2.44
N LEU A 36 14.16 -3.07 -1.99
CA LEU A 36 15.43 -3.63 -2.46
C LEU A 36 15.57 -5.11 -2.09
N PRO A 37 15.27 -5.56 -0.85
CA PRO A 37 15.26 -6.97 -0.52
C PRO A 37 14.24 -7.78 -1.33
N LEU A 38 13.04 -7.25 -1.59
CA LEU A 38 12.06 -7.93 -2.43
C LEU A 38 12.59 -8.13 -3.86
N ILE A 39 13.24 -7.10 -4.44
CA ILE A 39 13.89 -7.21 -5.76
C ILE A 39 15.00 -8.27 -5.72
N GLU A 40 15.87 -8.26 -4.71
CA GLU A 40 16.94 -9.26 -4.50
C GLU A 40 16.36 -10.68 -4.45
N ALA A 41 15.26 -10.88 -3.71
CA ALA A 41 14.58 -12.16 -3.58
C ALA A 41 13.94 -12.62 -4.90
N LEU A 42 13.29 -11.73 -5.65
CA LEU A 42 12.74 -12.06 -6.97
C LEU A 42 13.83 -12.45 -7.96
N GLN A 43 14.96 -11.73 -7.99
CA GLN A 43 16.12 -12.09 -8.82
C GLN A 43 16.71 -13.44 -8.42
N ALA A 44 16.75 -13.77 -7.12
CA ALA A 44 17.20 -15.07 -6.66
C ALA A 44 16.27 -16.20 -7.10
N LEU A 45 14.95 -16.03 -6.97
CA LEU A 45 13.96 -17.01 -7.40
C LEU A 45 13.96 -17.21 -8.93
N GLU A 46 14.16 -16.14 -9.71
CA GLU A 46 14.36 -16.25 -11.17
C GLU A 46 15.59 -17.10 -11.51
N ARG A 47 16.73 -16.89 -10.83
CA ARG A 47 17.95 -17.71 -11.03
C ARG A 47 17.75 -19.17 -10.63
N GLU A 48 16.91 -19.42 -9.64
CA GLU A 48 16.51 -20.76 -9.19
C GLU A 48 15.44 -21.40 -10.09
N HIS A 49 14.92 -20.69 -11.10
CA HIS A 49 13.82 -21.11 -11.97
C HIS A 49 12.53 -21.42 -11.20
N ILE A 50 12.27 -20.68 -10.11
CA ILE A 50 11.09 -20.83 -9.27
C ILE A 50 10.11 -19.67 -9.56
N PRO A 51 8.94 -19.94 -10.16
CA PRO A 51 7.93 -18.90 -10.38
C PRO A 51 7.44 -18.31 -9.06
N ALA A 52 7.45 -16.98 -8.97
CA ALA A 52 7.02 -16.24 -7.80
C ALA A 52 5.99 -15.14 -8.14
N PRO A 53 4.79 -15.51 -8.64
CA PRO A 53 3.78 -14.55 -9.05
C PRO A 53 3.22 -13.79 -7.84
N ILE A 54 3.65 -12.54 -7.69
CA ILE A 54 3.17 -11.60 -6.67
C ILE A 54 2.24 -10.59 -7.33
N THR A 55 1.13 -10.26 -6.67
CA THR A 55 0.35 -9.05 -7.00
C THR A 55 0.85 -7.90 -6.13
N LEU A 56 1.60 -6.96 -6.70
CA LEU A 56 2.22 -5.86 -5.99
C LEU A 56 1.44 -4.56 -6.24
N GLY A 57 0.73 -4.08 -5.23
CA GLY A 57 0.15 -2.74 -5.22
C GLY A 57 1.22 -1.71 -4.96
N ILE A 58 1.33 -0.70 -5.82
CA ILE A 58 2.16 0.48 -5.56
C ILE A 58 1.27 1.68 -5.77
N THR A 59 1.00 2.40 -4.70
CA THR A 59 0.17 3.61 -4.79
C THR A 59 0.80 4.64 -5.73
N PRO A 60 0.01 5.39 -6.50
CA PRO A 60 0.54 6.39 -7.43
C PRO A 60 1.44 7.43 -6.76
N VAL A 61 1.11 7.86 -5.54
CA VAL A 61 1.94 8.77 -4.74
C VAL A 61 3.30 8.15 -4.39
N LEU A 62 3.34 6.89 -3.96
CA LEU A 62 4.60 6.18 -3.70
C LEU A 62 5.42 6.00 -4.98
N ALA A 63 4.78 5.56 -6.06
CA ALA A 63 5.47 5.33 -7.34
C ALA A 63 6.11 6.62 -7.89
N ASN A 64 5.42 7.75 -7.75
CA ASN A 64 5.97 9.06 -8.11
C ASN A 64 7.17 9.45 -7.25
N GLN A 65 7.13 9.18 -5.94
CA GLN A 65 8.26 9.48 -5.05
C GLN A 65 9.48 8.62 -5.37
N LEU A 66 9.31 7.31 -5.56
CA LEU A 66 10.40 6.39 -5.89
C LEU A 66 11.01 6.65 -7.28
N ALA A 67 10.23 7.20 -8.21
CA ALA A 67 10.72 7.61 -9.54
C ALA A 67 11.33 9.02 -9.55
N HIS A 68 11.26 9.79 -8.46
CA HIS A 68 11.69 11.18 -8.44
C HIS A 68 13.22 11.29 -8.32
N PRO A 69 13.91 12.17 -9.08
CA PRO A 69 15.36 12.33 -8.96
C PRO A 69 15.84 12.67 -7.54
N SER A 70 15.12 13.52 -6.81
CA SER A 70 15.45 13.83 -5.41
C SER A 70 15.43 12.62 -4.48
N PHE A 71 14.64 11.58 -4.78
CA PHE A 71 14.67 10.35 -3.97
C PHE A 71 16.03 9.66 -4.11
N VAL A 72 16.60 9.59 -5.31
CA VAL A 72 17.92 8.97 -5.52
C VAL A 72 18.97 9.67 -4.66
N SER A 73 19.07 10.99 -4.75
CA SER A 73 20.04 11.76 -3.96
C SER A 73 19.78 11.67 -2.45
N GLU A 74 18.51 11.67 -2.03
CA GLU A 74 18.15 11.54 -0.61
C GLU A 74 18.48 10.14 -0.07
N PHE A 75 18.26 9.10 -0.87
CA PHE A 75 18.59 7.71 -0.54
C PHE A 75 20.09 7.47 -0.49
N GLU A 76 20.86 8.03 -1.43
CA GLU A 76 22.33 7.99 -1.39
C GLU A 76 22.86 8.62 -0.10
N ALA A 77 22.43 9.84 0.22
CA ALA A 77 22.84 10.51 1.46
C ALA A 77 22.40 9.73 2.72
N TYR A 78 21.23 9.08 2.67
CA TYR A 78 20.78 8.19 3.74
C TYR A 78 21.70 6.96 3.89
N MET A 79 22.02 6.28 2.79
CA MET A 79 22.86 5.08 2.79
C MET A 79 24.29 5.38 3.22
N GLU A 80 24.87 6.49 2.78
CA GLU A 80 26.20 6.94 3.21
C GLU A 80 26.26 7.11 4.73
N ARG A 81 25.26 7.77 5.33
CA ARG A 81 25.18 7.93 6.80
C ARG A 81 25.05 6.58 7.51
N ARG A 82 24.22 5.66 6.99
CA ARG A 82 24.04 4.32 7.58
C ARG A 82 25.31 3.48 7.50
N LEU A 83 26.00 3.51 6.36
CA LEU A 83 27.28 2.84 6.15
C LEU A 83 28.35 3.40 7.09
N GLU A 84 28.41 4.72 7.23
CA GLU A 84 29.38 5.36 8.12
C GLU A 84 29.15 5.01 9.58
N ALA A 85 27.89 4.97 10.02
CA ALA A 85 27.52 4.51 11.34
C ALA A 85 27.89 3.03 11.55
N ALA A 86 27.65 2.17 10.56
CA ALA A 86 28.01 0.75 10.61
C ALA A 86 29.54 0.53 10.70
N ARG A 87 30.35 1.30 9.96
CA ARG A 87 31.82 1.25 10.02
C ARG A 87 32.38 1.65 11.39
N HIS A 88 31.73 2.61 12.05
CA HIS A 88 32.11 3.07 13.39
C HIS A 88 31.62 2.17 14.53
N ALA A 89 30.60 1.34 14.29
CA ALA A 89 29.97 0.51 15.31
C ALA A 89 30.97 -0.41 16.06
N PRO A 90 31.94 -1.11 15.43
CA PRO A 90 32.90 -1.94 16.15
C PRO A 90 33.73 -1.18 17.20
N ALA A 91 34.16 0.05 16.89
CA ALA A 91 34.91 0.87 17.83
C ALA A 91 34.02 1.33 19.00
N SER A 92 32.79 1.73 18.71
CA SER A 92 31.80 2.11 19.72
C SER A 92 31.44 0.94 20.66
N LEU A 93 31.28 -0.26 20.10
CA LEU A 93 31.02 -1.49 20.86
C LEU A 93 32.19 -1.85 21.79
N ALA A 94 33.44 -1.65 21.34
CA ALA A 94 34.60 -1.86 22.19
C ALA A 94 34.63 -0.91 23.38
N GLN A 95 34.27 0.37 23.18
CA GLN A 95 34.23 1.37 24.24
C GLN A 95 33.10 1.12 25.25
N SER A 96 31.93 0.64 24.80
CA SER A 96 30.80 0.34 25.68
C SER A 96 30.89 -1.03 26.37
N GLY A 97 31.88 -1.87 26.00
CA GLY A 97 32.02 -3.23 26.54
C GLY A 97 31.11 -4.27 25.87
N ASP A 98 30.42 -3.91 24.77
CA ASP A 98 29.44 -4.74 24.07
C ASP A 98 30.07 -5.57 22.92
N LEU A 99 31.32 -6.02 23.08
CA LEU A 99 32.07 -6.71 22.02
C LEU A 99 31.37 -7.96 21.48
N ALA A 100 30.49 -8.59 22.27
CA ALA A 100 29.68 -9.72 21.83
C ALA A 100 28.75 -9.39 20.64
N LEU A 101 28.33 -8.13 20.49
CA LEU A 101 27.45 -7.69 19.40
C LEU A 101 28.20 -7.37 18.09
N ARG A 102 29.54 -7.40 18.10
CA ARG A 102 30.36 -7.08 16.93
C ARG A 102 30.00 -7.89 15.67
N PRO A 103 29.77 -9.22 15.74
CA PRO A 103 29.35 -9.98 14.55
C PRO A 103 28.06 -9.47 13.91
N ILE A 104 27.15 -8.89 14.71
CA ILE A 104 25.88 -8.35 14.21
C ILE A 104 26.07 -6.99 13.56
N ALA A 105 26.99 -6.17 14.09
CA ALA A 105 27.39 -4.94 13.41
C ALA A 105 28.05 -5.24 12.05
N GLU A 106 28.91 -6.26 11.97
CA GLU A 106 29.52 -6.71 10.73
C GLU A 106 28.46 -7.25 9.74
N PHE A 107 27.46 -7.98 10.22
CA PHE A 107 26.29 -8.39 9.42
C PHE A 107 25.56 -7.18 8.82
N TRP A 108 25.30 -6.12 9.60
CA TRP A 108 24.67 -4.91 9.10
C TRP A 108 25.51 -4.20 8.06
N GLN A 109 26.82 -4.06 8.29
CA GLN A 109 27.71 -3.45 7.32
C GLN A 109 27.64 -4.19 5.98
N GLN A 110 27.78 -5.51 5.98
CA GLN A 110 27.70 -6.33 4.77
C GLN A 110 26.34 -6.21 4.06
N ARG A 111 25.24 -6.19 4.82
CA ARG A 111 23.90 -6.01 4.26
C ARG A 111 23.74 -4.64 3.60
N LEU A 112 24.16 -3.57 4.29
CA LEU A 112 24.07 -2.21 3.77
C LEU A 112 24.91 -2.05 2.50
N GLU A 113 26.15 -2.56 2.50
CA GLU A 113 27.03 -2.54 1.31
C GLU A 113 26.41 -3.29 0.14
N ARG A 114 25.85 -4.48 0.39
CA ARG A 114 25.19 -5.29 -0.65
C ARG A 114 23.96 -4.60 -1.24
N LEU A 115 23.07 -4.07 -0.40
CA LEU A 115 21.85 -3.41 -0.87
C LEU A 115 22.15 -2.07 -1.55
N TYR A 116 23.20 -1.37 -1.12
CA TYR A 116 23.65 -0.16 -1.81
C TYR A 116 24.24 -0.48 -3.19
N ALA A 117 25.05 -1.55 -3.30
CA ALA A 117 25.53 -2.04 -4.57
C ALA A 117 24.38 -2.49 -5.49
N LEU A 118 23.35 -3.16 -4.94
CA LEU A 118 22.14 -3.50 -5.69
C LEU A 118 21.47 -2.22 -6.22
N PHE A 119 21.21 -1.23 -5.38
CA PHE A 119 20.60 0.04 -5.81
C PHE A 119 21.35 0.68 -6.98
N HIS A 120 22.69 0.73 -6.92
CA HIS A 120 23.53 1.22 -8.01
C HIS A 120 23.45 0.36 -9.28
N SER A 121 23.41 -0.97 -9.14
CA SER A 121 23.24 -1.89 -10.27
C SER A 121 21.90 -1.73 -11.00
N LEU A 122 20.89 -1.21 -10.29
CA LEU A 122 19.58 -0.85 -10.84
C LEU A 122 19.54 0.58 -11.43
N GLY A 123 20.67 1.32 -11.38
CA GLY A 123 20.73 2.72 -11.78
C GLY A 123 19.86 3.65 -10.91
N GLY A 124 19.55 3.24 -9.68
CA GLY A 124 18.60 3.94 -8.81
C GLY A 124 17.13 3.85 -9.23
N ASP A 125 16.79 3.09 -10.29
CA ASP A 125 15.44 3.02 -10.86
C ASP A 125 14.66 1.79 -10.37
N LEU A 126 14.13 1.90 -9.14
CA LEU A 126 13.27 0.85 -8.55
C LEU A 126 11.99 0.62 -9.37
N ILE A 127 11.39 1.70 -9.88
CA ILE A 127 10.13 1.63 -10.64
C ILE A 127 10.33 0.96 -11.99
N GLY A 128 11.40 1.32 -12.71
CA GLY A 128 11.78 0.66 -13.96
C GLY A 128 12.15 -0.81 -13.76
N THR A 129 12.78 -1.15 -12.64
CA THR A 129 13.09 -2.54 -12.27
C THR A 129 11.82 -3.36 -12.07
N LEU A 130 10.88 -2.84 -11.28
CA LEU A 130 9.58 -3.49 -11.02
C LEU A 130 8.74 -3.61 -12.30
N ARG A 131 8.70 -2.57 -13.13
CA ARG A 131 8.12 -2.63 -14.48
C ARG A 131 8.75 -3.75 -15.32
N GLY A 132 10.06 -3.94 -15.21
CA GLY A 132 10.78 -5.02 -15.89
C GLY A 132 10.28 -6.41 -15.48
N PHE A 133 10.07 -6.66 -14.18
CA PHE A 133 9.47 -7.91 -13.70
C PHE A 133 8.04 -8.11 -14.23
N GLU A 134 7.23 -7.04 -14.24
CA GLU A 134 5.86 -7.11 -14.75
C GLU A 134 5.78 -7.34 -16.27
N ALA A 135 6.74 -6.80 -17.02
CA ALA A 135 6.88 -7.02 -18.45
C ALA A 135 7.22 -8.48 -18.78
N ARG A 136 7.98 -9.15 -17.92
CA ARG A 136 8.31 -10.58 -18.03
C ARG A 136 7.25 -11.51 -17.45
N GLY A 137 6.19 -10.98 -16.84
CA GLY A 137 5.14 -11.77 -16.19
C GLY A 137 5.57 -12.43 -14.87
N VAL A 138 6.63 -11.93 -14.23
CA VAL A 138 7.11 -12.43 -12.93
C VAL A 138 6.20 -11.98 -11.80
N ILE A 139 5.74 -10.73 -11.89
CA ILE A 139 4.76 -10.14 -10.97
C ILE A 139 3.66 -9.45 -11.76
N GLU A 140 2.58 -9.13 -11.08
CA GLU A 140 1.59 -8.15 -11.52
C GLU A 140 1.74 -6.89 -10.67
N ILE A 141 1.68 -5.71 -11.29
CA ILE A 141 1.60 -4.45 -10.56
C ILE A 141 0.16 -3.93 -10.65
N ILE A 142 -0.42 -3.54 -9.51
CA ILE A 142 -1.76 -2.92 -9.45
C ILE A 142 -1.66 -1.47 -8.96
N SER A 143 -2.67 -0.68 -9.27
CA SER A 143 -2.74 0.73 -8.85
C SER A 143 -3.65 0.91 -7.64
N SER A 144 -3.88 2.16 -7.26
CA SER A 144 -4.76 2.61 -6.18
C SER A 144 -5.32 4.00 -6.52
N ALA A 145 -6.03 4.61 -5.59
CA ALA A 145 -6.33 6.05 -5.63
C ALA A 145 -5.01 6.86 -5.61
N ALA A 146 -4.96 8.00 -6.32
CA ALA A 146 -3.79 8.86 -6.49
C ALA A 146 -2.93 9.01 -5.23
N THR A 147 -3.56 9.41 -4.13
CA THR A 147 -2.91 9.68 -2.84
C THR A 147 -3.47 8.82 -1.73
N HIS A 148 -4.00 7.63 -2.09
CA HIS A 148 -4.63 6.73 -1.13
C HIS A 148 -5.81 7.39 -0.36
N GLY A 149 -6.56 8.28 -1.01
CA GLY A 149 -7.67 8.97 -0.35
C GLY A 149 -8.84 8.04 0.00
N PHE A 150 -9.44 8.21 1.17
CA PHE A 150 -10.50 7.33 1.68
C PHE A 150 -11.82 7.50 0.90
N LEU A 151 -11.94 6.78 -0.22
CA LEU A 151 -12.96 7.01 -1.26
C LEU A 151 -14.41 7.05 -0.73
N PRO A 152 -14.86 6.16 0.20
CA PRO A 152 -16.23 6.19 0.71
C PRO A 152 -16.65 7.51 1.38
N LEU A 153 -15.68 8.27 1.90
CA LEU A 153 -15.91 9.50 2.65
C LEU A 153 -15.70 10.77 1.83
N LEU A 154 -15.12 10.67 0.62
CA LEU A 154 -15.02 11.81 -0.29
C LEU A 154 -16.41 12.31 -0.66
N ALA A 155 -16.71 13.57 -0.32
CA ALA A 155 -18.06 14.13 -0.42
C ALA A 155 -18.60 14.23 -1.85
N ARG A 156 -17.72 14.24 -2.85
CA ARG A 156 -18.05 14.42 -4.26
C ARG A 156 -17.61 13.23 -5.09
N ASP A 157 -18.48 12.81 -6.01
CA ASP A 157 -18.22 11.70 -6.92
C ASP A 157 -17.10 12.08 -7.91
N GLU A 158 -17.01 13.37 -8.25
CA GLU A 158 -15.92 13.93 -9.04
C GLU A 158 -14.56 13.73 -8.35
N SER A 159 -14.49 13.88 -7.01
CA SER A 159 -13.26 13.63 -6.24
C SER A 159 -12.85 12.15 -6.28
N ILE A 160 -13.82 11.23 -6.18
CA ILE A 160 -13.56 9.79 -6.32
C ILE A 160 -13.05 9.48 -7.73
N ARG A 161 -13.73 9.98 -8.77
CA ARG A 161 -13.33 9.78 -10.16
C ARG A 161 -11.93 10.34 -10.43
N LEU A 162 -11.61 11.52 -9.90
CA LEU A 162 -10.29 12.13 -10.05
C LEU A 162 -9.19 11.29 -9.40
N GLN A 163 -9.38 10.87 -8.15
CA GLN A 163 -8.45 9.98 -7.44
C GLN A 163 -8.15 8.72 -8.25
N LEU A 164 -9.18 8.06 -8.78
CA LEU A 164 -9.05 6.82 -9.54
C LEU A 164 -8.45 7.04 -10.94
N HIS A 165 -8.83 8.12 -11.63
CA HIS A 165 -8.32 8.44 -12.96
C HIS A 165 -6.85 8.86 -12.93
N VAL A 166 -6.45 9.69 -11.96
CA VAL A 166 -5.02 9.98 -11.73
C VAL A 166 -4.27 8.70 -11.41
N GLY A 167 -4.82 7.82 -10.57
CA GLY A 167 -4.17 6.54 -10.26
C GLY A 167 -3.99 5.61 -11.46
N ALA A 168 -4.99 5.53 -12.35
CA ALA A 168 -4.87 4.75 -13.58
C ALA A 168 -3.88 5.37 -14.58
N SER A 169 -3.93 6.70 -14.74
CA SER A 169 -3.05 7.46 -15.63
C SER A 169 -1.59 7.37 -15.21
N GLU A 170 -1.30 7.53 -13.92
CA GLU A 170 0.06 7.49 -13.40
C GLU A 170 0.65 6.09 -13.42
N HIS A 171 -0.17 5.07 -13.19
CA HIS A 171 0.24 3.69 -13.37
C HIS A 171 0.62 3.42 -14.84
N GLN A 172 -0.20 3.88 -15.80
CA GLN A 172 0.13 3.79 -17.23
C GLN A 172 1.41 4.56 -17.60
N ARG A 173 1.64 5.73 -17.00
CA ARG A 173 2.83 6.56 -17.25
C ARG A 173 4.11 5.91 -16.72
N LEU A 174 4.08 5.34 -15.51
CA LEU A 174 5.26 4.80 -14.83
C LEU A 174 5.55 3.36 -15.24
N PHE A 175 4.53 2.51 -15.30
CA PHE A 175 4.67 1.07 -15.59
C PHE A 175 4.40 0.71 -17.06
N GLY A 176 3.90 1.65 -17.87
CA GLY A 176 3.76 1.46 -19.32
C GLY A 176 2.52 0.68 -19.76
N ARG A 177 1.61 0.34 -18.85
CA ARG A 177 0.35 -0.35 -19.15
C ARG A 177 -0.77 0.13 -18.24
N ALA A 178 -2.04 -0.04 -18.64
CA ALA A 178 -3.17 0.32 -17.81
C ALA A 178 -3.34 -0.72 -16.68
N PRO A 179 -3.64 -0.30 -15.44
CA PRO A 179 -3.83 -1.25 -14.34
C PRO A 179 -5.15 -2.02 -14.50
N THR A 180 -5.12 -3.32 -14.23
CA THR A 180 -6.33 -4.14 -14.14
C THR A 180 -6.86 -4.22 -12.70
N GLY A 181 -5.97 -4.27 -11.72
CA GLY A 181 -6.32 -4.31 -10.30
C GLY A 181 -6.30 -2.92 -9.65
N CYS A 182 -7.19 -2.72 -8.69
CA CYS A 182 -7.16 -1.59 -7.78
C CYS A 182 -7.05 -2.08 -6.34
N TRP A 183 -6.01 -1.65 -5.64
CA TRP A 183 -6.04 -1.59 -4.19
C TRP A 183 -6.87 -0.37 -3.78
N VAL A 184 -8.13 -0.61 -3.42
CA VAL A 184 -8.98 0.45 -2.87
C VAL A 184 -8.40 0.84 -1.51
N PRO A 185 -8.14 2.14 -1.25
CA PRO A 185 -7.57 2.58 0.03
C PRO A 185 -8.31 1.97 1.21
N GLU A 186 -7.56 1.31 2.08
CA GLU A 186 -8.07 0.61 3.27
C GLU A 186 -9.09 -0.52 3.00
N CYS A 187 -9.10 -1.05 1.77
CA CYS A 187 -10.20 -1.88 1.26
C CYS A 187 -11.59 -1.27 1.53
N ALA A 188 -11.66 0.07 1.62
CA ALA A 188 -12.84 0.78 2.08
C ALA A 188 -13.89 0.83 0.97
N TYR A 189 -15.00 0.14 1.21
CA TYR A 189 -16.06 -0.04 0.23
C TYR A 189 -17.38 0.54 0.72
N ARG A 190 -18.14 1.13 -0.21
CA ARG A 190 -19.53 1.57 -0.01
C ARG A 190 -20.37 1.16 -1.22
N PRO A 191 -21.48 0.43 -1.03
CA PRO A 191 -22.41 0.13 -2.11
C PRO A 191 -23.20 1.39 -2.52
N ALA A 192 -23.96 1.28 -3.61
CA ALA A 192 -24.89 2.34 -3.98
C ALA A 192 -26.00 2.51 -2.93
N GLY A 193 -26.41 3.75 -2.67
CA GLY A 193 -27.47 4.04 -1.72
C GLY A 193 -27.40 5.43 -1.09
N PRO A 194 -28.26 5.72 -0.09
CA PRO A 194 -28.20 6.94 0.69
C PRO A 194 -26.84 7.09 1.36
N TRP A 195 -26.32 8.32 1.39
CA TRP A 195 -25.04 8.62 2.01
C TRP A 195 -25.19 9.74 3.02
N ASN A 196 -24.99 9.36 4.29
CA ASN A 196 -24.96 10.27 5.42
C ASN A 196 -23.79 9.85 6.33
N PRO A 197 -22.60 10.45 6.19
CA PRO A 197 -21.48 10.14 7.06
C PRO A 197 -21.58 10.90 8.41
N GLY A 198 -22.58 11.78 8.60
CA GLY A 198 -22.63 12.64 9.78
C GLY A 198 -21.64 13.81 9.72
N TYR A 199 -21.31 14.37 10.89
CA TYR A 199 -20.29 15.41 11.08
C TYR A 199 -20.40 16.64 10.16
N GLY A 200 -21.63 17.10 9.87
CA GLY A 200 -21.86 18.30 9.07
C GLY A 200 -21.61 18.16 7.56
N ALA A 201 -21.37 16.94 7.08
CA ALA A 201 -21.32 16.64 5.66
C ALA A 201 -22.73 16.68 5.02
N PRO A 202 -22.85 17.05 3.73
CA PRO A 202 -24.15 17.04 3.06
C PRO A 202 -24.71 15.62 2.97
N VAL A 203 -25.94 15.44 3.45
CA VAL A 203 -26.69 14.20 3.20
C VAL A 203 -27.02 14.11 1.71
N LYS A 204 -26.69 12.98 1.09
CA LYS A 204 -27.06 12.69 -0.29
C LYS A 204 -28.11 11.57 -0.30
N PRO A 205 -29.26 11.77 -0.96
CA PRO A 205 -30.30 10.73 -1.02
C PRO A 205 -29.82 9.49 -1.77
N TYR A 206 -28.86 9.65 -2.68
CA TYR A 206 -28.26 8.56 -3.43
C TYR A 206 -26.84 8.91 -3.86
N ARG A 207 -25.95 7.92 -3.76
CA ARG A 207 -24.63 7.89 -4.42
C ARG A 207 -24.44 6.54 -5.08
N VAL A 208 -23.72 6.53 -6.19
CA VAL A 208 -23.27 5.28 -6.83
C VAL A 208 -22.27 4.54 -5.95
N GLY A 209 -22.20 3.22 -6.10
CA GLY A 209 -21.25 2.38 -5.36
C GLY A 209 -19.82 2.54 -5.87
N ILE A 210 -18.85 2.22 -5.02
CA ILE A 210 -17.42 2.35 -5.34
C ILE A 210 -17.04 1.50 -6.56
N GLU A 211 -17.65 0.33 -6.73
CA GLU A 211 -17.43 -0.56 -7.88
C GLU A 211 -17.72 0.13 -9.22
N ASN A 212 -18.73 1.01 -9.28
CA ASN A 212 -19.08 1.73 -10.50
C ASN A 212 -18.01 2.78 -10.86
N HIS A 213 -17.45 3.46 -9.87
CA HIS A 213 -16.35 4.40 -10.08
C HIS A 213 -15.07 3.68 -10.53
N LEU A 214 -14.79 2.52 -9.94
CA LEU A 214 -13.65 1.68 -10.30
C LEU A 214 -13.77 1.16 -11.75
N ALA A 215 -14.95 0.65 -12.14
CA ALA A 215 -15.21 0.18 -13.49
C ALA A 215 -15.05 1.31 -14.53
N ALA A 216 -15.59 2.50 -14.24
CA ALA A 216 -15.46 3.69 -15.08
C ALA A 216 -13.99 4.15 -15.24
N ALA A 217 -13.14 3.91 -14.25
CA ALA A 217 -11.71 4.20 -14.31
C ALA A 217 -10.89 3.10 -15.03
N GLY A 218 -11.52 2.02 -15.50
CA GLY A 218 -10.87 0.95 -16.27
C GLY A 218 -10.40 -0.24 -15.45
N TYR A 219 -10.60 -0.23 -14.13
CA TYR A 219 -10.25 -1.37 -13.27
C TYR A 219 -11.16 -2.58 -13.55
N ARG A 220 -10.72 -3.76 -13.11
CA ARG A 220 -11.39 -5.06 -13.33
C ARG A 220 -11.57 -5.86 -12.05
N TYR A 221 -10.74 -5.65 -11.05
CA TYR A 221 -10.91 -6.29 -9.75
C TYR A 221 -10.32 -5.44 -8.62
N PHE A 222 -10.71 -5.76 -7.39
CA PHE A 222 -10.24 -5.14 -6.16
C PHE A 222 -10.29 -6.13 -4.99
N PHE A 223 -9.86 -5.69 -3.81
CA PHE A 223 -9.77 -6.50 -2.60
C PHE A 223 -10.76 -6.02 -1.53
N VAL A 224 -11.30 -6.96 -0.75
CA VAL A 224 -12.20 -6.68 0.37
C VAL A 224 -11.86 -7.55 1.57
N ASP A 225 -12.20 -7.07 2.77
CA ASP A 225 -12.12 -7.90 3.96
C ASP A 225 -13.28 -8.92 4.04
N SER A 226 -13.06 -10.01 4.77
CA SER A 226 -13.98 -11.15 4.85
C SER A 226 -15.40 -10.79 5.28
N HIS A 227 -15.57 -9.81 6.18
CA HIS A 227 -16.90 -9.48 6.72
C HIS A 227 -17.82 -8.84 5.68
N LEU A 228 -17.29 -8.17 4.64
CA LEU A 228 -18.07 -7.48 3.61
C LEU A 228 -18.86 -8.46 2.73
N VAL A 229 -18.39 -9.70 2.61
CA VAL A 229 -19.08 -10.75 1.86
C VAL A 229 -20.04 -11.57 2.71
N HIS A 230 -19.88 -11.58 4.03
CA HIS A 230 -20.77 -12.33 4.92
C HIS A 230 -22.13 -11.64 5.10
N GLY A 231 -22.17 -10.30 5.13
CA GLY A 231 -23.39 -9.53 5.36
C GLY A 231 -24.23 -9.19 4.12
N GLY A 232 -23.70 -9.40 2.91
CA GLY A 232 -24.38 -8.99 1.66
C GLY A 232 -25.61 -9.84 1.29
N PRO A 233 -26.59 -9.35 0.52
CA PRO A 233 -27.56 -10.22 -0.15
C PRO A 233 -26.96 -10.85 -1.43
N ALA A 234 -27.42 -12.05 -1.80
CA ALA A 234 -27.07 -12.65 -3.09
C ALA A 234 -27.90 -11.97 -4.17
N LEU A 235 -27.29 -11.64 -5.32
CA LEU A 235 -28.04 -11.14 -6.46
C LEU A 235 -28.64 -12.35 -7.19
N GLY A 236 -29.95 -12.53 -7.05
CA GLY A 236 -30.67 -13.67 -7.61
C GLY A 236 -30.47 -13.80 -9.12
N TYR A 237 -30.20 -15.02 -9.58
CA TYR A 237 -30.42 -15.39 -10.97
C TYR A 237 -31.93 -15.70 -11.13
N PRO A 238 -32.63 -15.17 -12.15
CA PRO A 238 -33.92 -15.73 -12.52
C PRO A 238 -33.67 -17.15 -13.03
N GLU A 239 -34.43 -18.12 -12.51
CA GLU A 239 -34.33 -19.58 -12.74
C GLU A 239 -33.47 -20.39 -11.76
N ALA A 240 -33.72 -20.24 -10.46
CA ALA A 240 -33.82 -21.38 -9.54
C ALA A 240 -34.51 -20.90 -8.27
N ALA A 241 -35.81 -21.15 -8.17
CA ALA A 241 -36.51 -21.06 -6.90
C ALA A 241 -36.05 -22.24 -6.04
N GLU A 242 -35.35 -21.95 -4.95
CA GLU A 242 -35.40 -22.76 -3.73
C GLU A 242 -34.84 -21.92 -2.57
N ASP A 243 -35.64 -21.84 -1.51
CA ASP A 243 -35.32 -21.20 -0.25
C ASP A 243 -34.05 -21.81 0.37
N ILE A 244 -32.94 -21.08 0.28
CA ILE A 244 -31.72 -21.37 1.05
C ILE A 244 -31.34 -20.10 1.79
N VAL A 245 -31.57 -20.13 3.10
CA VAL A 245 -30.91 -19.25 4.08
C VAL A 245 -29.40 -19.30 3.76
N PRO A 246 -28.73 -18.18 3.41
CA PRO A 246 -27.41 -18.29 2.83
C PRO A 246 -26.43 -18.84 3.86
N ALA A 247 -25.92 -20.05 3.61
CA ALA A 247 -24.69 -20.54 4.19
C ALA A 247 -23.64 -19.42 4.12
N SER A 248 -22.91 -19.19 5.22
CA SER A 248 -21.86 -18.17 5.32
C SER A 248 -20.98 -18.18 4.05
N ARG A 249 -21.01 -17.08 3.27
CA ARG A 249 -20.25 -16.98 2.02
C ARG A 249 -18.77 -17.26 2.26
N SER A 250 -18.13 -17.99 1.36
CA SER A 250 -16.74 -18.40 1.55
C SER A 250 -15.78 -17.25 1.22
N PRO A 251 -14.74 -16.97 2.04
CA PRO A 251 -13.66 -16.05 1.67
C PRO A 251 -12.72 -16.65 0.61
N TYR A 252 -12.94 -17.91 0.23
CA TYR A 252 -12.10 -18.67 -0.70
C TYR A 252 -12.58 -18.61 -2.15
N THR A 253 -13.36 -17.57 -2.47
CA THR A 253 -14.02 -17.36 -3.76
C THR A 253 -13.85 -15.90 -4.14
N ALA A 254 -13.46 -15.64 -5.39
CA ALA A 254 -13.61 -14.30 -5.97
C ALA A 254 -15.08 -14.10 -6.36
N TYR A 255 -15.67 -12.96 -6.00
CA TYR A 255 -17.08 -12.65 -6.27
C TYR A 255 -17.22 -11.57 -7.33
N ARG A 256 -18.24 -11.66 -8.19
CA ARG A 256 -18.59 -10.59 -9.11
C ARG A 256 -19.40 -9.51 -8.37
N VAL A 257 -18.96 -8.26 -8.46
CA VAL A 257 -19.59 -7.07 -7.84
C VAL A 257 -19.75 -6.01 -8.92
N GLY A 258 -20.98 -5.85 -9.42
CA GLY A 258 -21.21 -5.09 -10.65
C GLY A 258 -20.46 -5.71 -11.82
N GLU A 259 -19.64 -4.91 -12.51
CA GLU A 259 -18.77 -5.34 -13.61
C GLU A 259 -17.38 -5.82 -13.16
N LEU A 260 -17.08 -5.77 -11.86
CA LEU A 260 -15.78 -6.07 -11.29
C LEU A 260 -15.76 -7.40 -10.54
N PHE A 261 -14.57 -7.82 -10.14
CA PHE A 261 -14.36 -8.93 -9.20
C PHE A 261 -13.78 -8.45 -7.87
N ALA A 262 -14.30 -8.96 -6.77
CA ALA A 262 -13.78 -8.76 -5.43
C ALA A 262 -13.06 -10.03 -4.96
N LEU A 263 -11.76 -9.93 -4.71
CA LEU A 263 -11.01 -10.97 -4.00
C LEU A 263 -11.10 -10.72 -2.50
N VAL A 264 -11.38 -11.79 -1.75
CA VAL A 264 -11.68 -11.70 -0.32
C VAL A 264 -10.45 -12.12 0.49
N ARG A 265 -10.03 -11.27 1.42
CA ARG A 265 -8.93 -11.54 2.35
C ARG A 265 -9.20 -12.82 3.15
N ASP A 266 -8.27 -13.79 3.10
CA ASP A 266 -8.36 -15.02 3.87
C ASP A 266 -8.02 -14.80 5.34
N PRO A 267 -8.93 -15.11 6.28
CA PRO A 267 -8.69 -14.92 7.70
C PRO A 267 -7.66 -15.90 8.27
N ARG A 268 -7.47 -17.09 7.68
CA ARG A 268 -6.52 -18.09 8.20
C ARG A 268 -5.08 -17.64 7.99
N SER A 269 -4.69 -17.39 6.74
CA SER A 269 -3.34 -16.91 6.39
C SER A 269 -3.06 -15.54 7.02
N SER A 270 -4.03 -14.63 7.01
CA SER A 270 -3.86 -13.31 7.62
C SER A 270 -3.56 -13.40 9.13
N ARG A 271 -4.27 -14.28 9.87
CA ARG A 271 -4.02 -14.46 11.30
C ARG A 271 -2.62 -15.01 11.59
N GLN A 272 -2.10 -15.89 10.74
CA GLN A 272 -0.78 -16.48 10.90
C GLN A 272 0.37 -15.46 10.76
N VAL A 273 0.11 -14.34 10.09
CA VAL A 273 1.11 -13.30 9.86
C VAL A 273 0.86 -12.09 10.76
N TRP A 274 -0.38 -11.57 10.83
CA TRP A 274 -0.71 -10.32 11.54
C TRP A 274 -1.12 -10.48 13.01
N SER A 275 -1.29 -11.70 13.53
CA SER A 275 -1.64 -11.85 14.94
C SER A 275 -0.50 -11.34 15.83
N ARG A 276 -0.78 -10.32 16.66
CA ARG A 276 0.19 -9.83 17.66
C ARG A 276 0.60 -10.91 18.67
N ALA A 277 -0.27 -11.90 18.91
CA ALA A 277 -0.04 -12.93 19.92
C ALA A 277 0.56 -14.23 19.35
N GLN A 278 0.31 -14.52 18.07
CA GLN A 278 0.61 -15.84 17.47
C GLN A 278 1.18 -15.74 16.05
N GLY A 279 1.38 -14.54 15.53
CA GLY A 279 1.88 -14.32 14.18
C GLY A 279 3.38 -14.56 14.12
N TYR A 280 3.88 -15.02 12.96
CA TYR A 280 5.30 -15.28 12.77
C TYR A 280 6.22 -14.11 13.15
N PRO A 281 5.90 -12.82 12.85
CA PRO A 281 6.77 -11.70 13.21
C PRO A 281 7.15 -11.61 14.70
N GLY A 282 6.38 -12.23 15.60
CA GLY A 282 6.66 -12.29 17.03
C GLY A 282 7.61 -13.42 17.46
N ASP A 283 8.16 -14.21 16.52
CA ASP A 283 9.10 -15.29 16.83
C ASP A 283 10.33 -14.77 17.58
N GLU A 284 10.76 -15.52 18.58
CA GLU A 284 11.82 -15.06 19.47
C GLU A 284 13.19 -14.87 18.77
N TRP A 285 13.41 -15.49 17.61
CA TRP A 285 14.65 -15.43 16.85
C TRP A 285 14.70 -14.28 15.84
N TYR A 286 13.56 -13.68 15.52
CA TYR A 286 13.52 -12.56 14.58
C TYR A 286 14.07 -11.28 15.18
N LEU A 287 14.53 -10.39 14.31
CA LEU A 287 15.11 -9.10 14.68
C LEU A 287 14.09 -8.24 15.44
N GLU A 288 14.49 -7.66 16.57
CA GLU A 288 13.67 -6.72 17.33
C GLU A 288 13.65 -5.36 16.63
N PHE A 289 12.46 -4.92 16.24
CA PHE A 289 12.26 -3.65 15.55
C PHE A 289 12.53 -2.44 16.46
N HIS A 290 12.07 -2.50 17.72
CA HIS A 290 12.01 -1.32 18.59
C HIS A 290 13.33 -1.03 19.33
N LYS A 291 14.28 -1.98 19.33
CA LYS A 291 15.55 -1.83 20.05
C LYS A 291 16.65 -1.39 19.10
N ILE A 292 16.93 -0.08 19.12
CA ILE A 292 17.93 0.58 18.30
C ILE A 292 19.12 1.00 19.18
N ARG A 293 20.34 0.71 18.75
CA ARG A 293 21.56 1.07 19.49
C ARG A 293 21.92 2.54 19.26
N TRP A 294 22.29 3.26 20.33
CA TRP A 294 22.98 4.56 20.23
C TRP A 294 24.51 4.35 20.16
N PRO A 295 25.28 5.05 19.31
CA PRO A 295 24.87 6.09 18.35
C PRO A 295 24.52 5.57 16.97
N ASP A 296 24.93 4.35 16.66
CA ASP A 296 25.01 3.89 15.27
C ASP A 296 23.64 3.64 14.63
N GLY A 297 22.57 3.56 15.41
CA GLY A 297 21.23 3.33 14.90
C GLY A 297 21.00 1.91 14.39
N LEU A 298 21.85 0.94 14.76
CA LEU A 298 21.70 -0.45 14.35
C LEU A 298 20.75 -1.22 15.26
N ARG A 299 20.00 -2.15 14.67
CA ARG A 299 19.14 -3.12 15.37
C ARG A 299 19.95 -4.38 15.64
N LEU A 300 20.40 -4.61 16.88
CA LEU A 300 21.36 -5.69 17.18
C LEU A 300 20.77 -6.85 17.99
N TRP A 301 19.47 -6.80 18.28
CA TRP A 301 18.80 -7.73 19.19
C TRP A 301 17.65 -8.45 18.51
N ARG A 302 17.28 -9.60 19.09
CA ARG A 302 16.10 -10.38 18.67
C ARG A 302 14.91 -10.12 19.59
N VAL A 303 13.72 -10.43 19.10
CA VAL A 303 12.44 -10.31 19.84
C VAL A 303 12.52 -11.01 21.20
N THR A 304 13.24 -12.13 21.31
CA THR A 304 13.54 -12.86 22.57
C THR A 304 12.36 -13.56 23.23
N GLY A 305 11.17 -12.97 23.14
CA GLY A 305 9.94 -13.51 23.66
C GLY A 305 8.88 -12.43 23.84
N PRO A 306 7.62 -12.84 24.03
CA PRO A 306 6.54 -11.90 24.29
C PRO A 306 6.79 -11.18 25.62
N GLN A 307 6.54 -9.87 25.65
CA GLN A 307 6.62 -9.03 26.86
C GLN A 307 8.00 -8.98 27.55
N VAL A 308 9.07 -9.43 26.87
CA VAL A 308 10.44 -9.24 27.34
C VAL A 308 10.79 -7.75 27.22
N ASP A 309 11.27 -7.17 28.32
CA ASP A 309 11.71 -5.77 28.36
C ASP A 309 12.86 -5.50 27.36
N LEU A 310 12.95 -4.27 26.83
CA LEU A 310 14.00 -3.89 25.88
C LEU A 310 15.39 -4.12 26.46
N GLY A 311 15.63 -3.89 27.75
CA GLY A 311 16.90 -4.16 28.42
C GLY A 311 17.29 -5.65 28.41
N ALA A 312 16.30 -6.54 28.44
CA ALA A 312 16.48 -7.99 28.51
C ALA A 312 16.52 -8.71 27.16
N LYS A 313 16.33 -7.99 26.03
CA LYS A 313 16.44 -8.55 24.68
C LYS A 313 17.83 -9.12 24.44
N ARG A 314 17.89 -10.34 23.91
CA ARG A 314 19.12 -11.06 23.59
C ARG A 314 19.67 -10.65 22.23
N GLN A 315 20.94 -10.96 22.00
CA GLN A 315 21.63 -10.73 20.74
C GLN A 315 20.90 -11.42 19.58
N TYR A 316 20.81 -10.74 18.45
CA TYR A 316 20.28 -11.28 17.21
C TYR A 316 21.20 -12.38 16.64
N ASP A 317 20.61 -13.42 16.05
CA ASP A 317 21.34 -14.48 15.36
C ASP A 317 20.73 -14.66 13.95
N PRO A 318 21.43 -14.18 12.89
CA PRO A 318 20.92 -14.27 11.53
C PRO A 318 20.67 -15.71 11.05
N GLN A 319 21.47 -16.69 11.51
CA GLN A 319 21.32 -18.09 11.08
C GLN A 319 20.10 -18.75 11.73
N ALA A 320 19.89 -18.48 13.03
CA ALA A 320 18.69 -18.93 13.73
C ALA A 320 17.43 -18.29 13.13
N ALA A 321 17.47 -16.99 12.86
CA ALA A 321 16.37 -16.26 12.24
C ALA A 321 16.03 -16.80 10.83
N GLN A 322 17.04 -17.12 10.01
CA GLN A 322 16.83 -17.77 8.71
C GLN A 322 16.18 -19.16 8.85
N THR A 323 16.54 -19.92 9.88
CA THR A 323 15.95 -21.22 10.18
C THR A 323 14.47 -21.08 10.58
N SER A 324 14.15 -20.09 11.43
CA SER A 324 12.76 -19.73 11.76
C SER A 324 11.97 -19.35 10.52
N ALA A 325 12.53 -18.51 9.64
CA ALA A 325 11.87 -18.08 8.39
C ALA A 325 11.52 -19.26 7.47
N ARG A 326 12.42 -20.24 7.33
CA ARG A 326 12.16 -21.47 6.56
C ARG A 326 11.06 -22.33 7.21
N THR A 327 11.14 -22.50 8.53
CA THR A 327 10.16 -23.29 9.29
C THR A 327 8.76 -22.68 9.19
N HIS A 328 8.66 -21.36 9.33
CA HIS A 328 7.40 -20.64 9.17
C HIS A 328 6.87 -20.70 7.74
N ALA A 329 7.73 -20.61 6.72
CA ALA A 329 7.31 -20.77 5.34
C ALA A 329 6.74 -22.18 5.05
N ASP A 330 7.37 -23.22 5.58
CA ASP A 330 6.88 -24.59 5.49
C ASP A 330 5.51 -24.76 6.17
N HIS A 331 5.35 -24.18 7.37
CA HIS A 331 4.09 -24.19 8.08
C HIS A 331 2.99 -23.42 7.31
N PHE A 332 3.29 -22.21 6.83
CA PHE A 332 2.35 -21.42 6.05
C PHE A 332 1.89 -22.15 4.79
N ALA A 333 2.82 -22.80 4.06
CA ALA A 333 2.48 -23.61 2.90
C ALA A 333 1.62 -24.83 3.27
N SER A 334 1.81 -25.43 4.45
CA SER A 334 0.90 -26.47 4.98
C SER A 334 -0.51 -25.93 5.23
N VAL A 335 -0.63 -24.76 5.85
CA VAL A 335 -1.93 -24.08 6.08
C VAL A 335 -2.67 -23.84 4.76
N LEU A 336 -1.96 -23.41 3.71
CA LEU A 336 -2.53 -23.24 2.37
C LEU A 336 -3.00 -24.57 1.78
N ARG A 337 -2.20 -25.64 1.86
CA ARG A 337 -2.57 -26.97 1.37
C ARG A 337 -3.76 -27.55 2.12
N GLU A 338 -3.81 -27.40 3.44
CA GLU A 338 -4.95 -27.84 4.24
C GLU A 338 -6.23 -27.10 3.84
N THR A 339 -6.14 -25.78 3.65
CA THR A 339 -7.25 -24.97 3.15
C THR A 339 -7.73 -25.47 1.78
N ALA A 340 -6.80 -25.73 0.87
CA ALA A 340 -7.12 -26.29 -0.45
C ALA A 340 -7.79 -27.67 -0.37
N THR A 341 -7.31 -28.54 0.53
CA THR A 341 -7.84 -29.91 0.72
C THR A 341 -9.26 -29.87 1.28
N LEU A 342 -9.51 -29.02 2.28
CA LEU A 342 -10.84 -28.84 2.87
C LEU A 342 -11.85 -28.33 1.84
N ARG A 343 -11.43 -27.47 0.91
CA ARG A 343 -12.29 -26.90 -0.13
C ARG A 343 -12.49 -27.82 -1.33
N ALA A 344 -11.48 -28.64 -1.69
CA ALA A 344 -11.59 -29.60 -2.77
C ALA A 344 -12.71 -30.65 -2.55
N ARG A 345 -13.01 -30.98 -1.28
CA ARG A 345 -14.11 -31.88 -0.90
C ARG A 345 -15.51 -31.34 -1.27
N GLY A 346 -15.63 -30.06 -1.66
CA GLY A 346 -16.89 -29.38 -1.99
C GLY A 346 -17.14 -29.09 -3.48
N LYS A 347 -16.41 -29.70 -4.43
CA LYS A 347 -16.57 -29.55 -5.91
C LYS A 347 -16.27 -28.17 -6.53
N THR A 348 -15.19 -27.47 -6.18
CA THR A 348 -14.76 -26.30 -6.99
C THR A 348 -13.26 -26.29 -7.29
N ARG A 349 -12.92 -26.39 -8.58
CA ARG A 349 -11.56 -26.15 -9.12
C ARG A 349 -11.20 -24.66 -9.20
N ASP A 350 -12.11 -23.78 -8.76
CA ASP A 350 -12.07 -22.33 -8.95
C ASP A 350 -11.82 -21.55 -7.66
N GLY A 351 -11.50 -22.23 -6.55
CA GLY A 351 -11.22 -21.58 -5.28
C GLY A 351 -9.88 -20.84 -5.27
N VAL A 352 -9.81 -19.76 -4.50
CA VAL A 352 -8.63 -18.92 -4.32
C VAL A 352 -8.41 -18.59 -2.85
N VAL A 353 -7.18 -18.68 -2.37
CA VAL A 353 -6.77 -18.07 -1.10
C VAL A 353 -6.12 -16.73 -1.43
N THR A 354 -6.73 -15.63 -0.99
CA THR A 354 -6.16 -14.29 -1.18
C THR A 354 -5.54 -13.82 0.13
N ALA A 355 -4.23 -13.58 0.13
CA ALA A 355 -3.50 -13.11 1.31
C ALA A 355 -2.92 -11.71 1.03
N PRO A 356 -3.69 -10.65 1.28
CA PRO A 356 -3.24 -9.28 1.19
C PRO A 356 -2.52 -8.82 2.48
N PHE A 357 -1.41 -8.12 2.32
CA PHE A 357 -0.60 -7.56 3.41
C PHE A 357 0.02 -6.23 2.95
N ASP A 358 0.37 -5.34 3.88
CA ASP A 358 1.23 -4.19 3.58
C ASP A 358 2.61 -4.68 3.15
N ALA A 359 3.20 -4.06 2.13
CA ALA A 359 4.50 -4.46 1.60
C ALA A 359 5.60 -4.23 2.63
N GLU A 360 5.53 -3.12 3.37
CA GLU A 360 6.50 -2.73 4.40
C GLU A 360 6.48 -3.66 5.62
N LEU A 361 5.48 -4.54 5.74
CA LEU A 361 5.55 -5.63 6.71
C LEU A 361 6.78 -6.50 6.46
N PHE A 362 7.06 -6.81 5.19
CA PHE A 362 8.12 -7.75 4.82
C PHE A 362 9.45 -7.01 4.63
N GLY A 363 10.28 -7.09 5.65
CA GLY A 363 11.63 -6.55 5.67
C GLY A 363 11.81 -5.34 6.59
N HIS A 364 10.83 -4.41 6.63
CA HIS A 364 10.90 -3.28 7.55
C HIS A 364 10.39 -3.61 8.95
N TRP A 365 9.10 -3.94 9.10
CA TRP A 365 8.52 -4.31 10.40
C TRP A 365 8.91 -5.73 10.84
N TRP A 366 8.85 -6.68 9.91
CA TRP A 366 9.32 -8.04 10.08
C TRP A 366 10.54 -8.26 9.19
N PHE A 367 11.73 -8.17 9.76
CA PHE A 367 13.00 -8.14 9.02
C PHE A 367 13.22 -9.35 8.11
N GLU A 368 12.90 -10.54 8.59
CA GLU A 368 13.01 -11.81 7.86
C GLU A 368 11.83 -12.08 6.92
N GLY A 369 10.87 -11.15 6.82
CA GLY A 369 9.65 -11.34 6.05
C GLY A 369 9.90 -11.65 4.58
N VAL A 370 10.87 -10.99 3.95
CA VAL A 370 11.22 -11.26 2.55
C VAL A 370 11.84 -12.65 2.38
N ASP A 371 12.69 -13.09 3.32
CA ASP A 371 13.25 -14.45 3.33
C ASP A 371 12.14 -15.49 3.49
N PHE A 372 11.17 -15.22 4.38
CA PHE A 372 9.97 -16.04 4.51
C PHE A 372 9.21 -16.15 3.18
N LEU A 373 8.94 -15.03 2.49
CA LEU A 373 8.23 -15.05 1.21
C LEU A 373 8.97 -15.88 0.15
N ALA A 374 10.29 -15.72 0.04
CA ALA A 374 11.09 -16.51 -0.88
C ALA A 374 10.98 -18.02 -0.56
N ASN A 375 11.06 -18.39 0.71
CA ASN A 375 10.90 -19.78 1.14
C ASN A 375 9.48 -20.31 0.91
N VAL A 376 8.44 -19.49 1.04
CA VAL A 376 7.06 -19.87 0.71
C VAL A 376 6.97 -20.26 -0.77
N TYR A 377 7.50 -19.45 -1.68
CA TYR A 377 7.49 -19.78 -3.12
C TYR A 377 8.29 -21.04 -3.45
N ARG A 378 9.48 -21.21 -2.85
CA ARG A 378 10.25 -22.46 -2.96
C ARG A 378 9.42 -23.66 -2.53
N ARG A 379 8.66 -23.54 -1.44
CA ARG A 379 7.82 -24.63 -0.93
C ARG A 379 6.57 -24.87 -1.80
N LEU A 380 5.95 -23.82 -2.31
CA LEU A 380 4.75 -23.92 -3.14
C LEU A 380 4.99 -24.66 -4.46
N ALA A 381 6.22 -24.62 -4.99
CA ALA A 381 6.62 -25.36 -6.18
C ALA A 381 6.32 -26.88 -6.11
N THR A 382 6.25 -27.46 -4.90
CA THR A 382 6.02 -28.90 -4.70
C THR A 382 4.81 -29.22 -3.81
N ASN A 383 4.07 -28.23 -3.32
CA ASN A 383 3.01 -28.43 -2.31
C ASN A 383 1.59 -28.61 -2.90
N GLY A 384 1.41 -28.45 -4.21
CA GLY A 384 0.12 -28.66 -4.90
C GLY A 384 -0.88 -27.51 -4.80
N VAL A 385 -0.54 -26.42 -4.10
CA VAL A 385 -1.22 -25.12 -4.19
C VAL A 385 -0.61 -24.34 -5.34
N ARG A 386 -1.43 -23.71 -6.19
CA ARG A 386 -0.94 -23.00 -7.38
C ARG A 386 -0.82 -21.50 -7.08
N PRO A 387 0.40 -20.95 -6.87
CA PRO A 387 0.56 -19.51 -6.79
C PRO A 387 0.26 -18.88 -8.15
N VAL A 388 -0.51 -17.79 -8.16
CA VAL A 388 -0.87 -17.00 -9.34
C VAL A 388 -1.02 -15.53 -8.95
N THR A 389 -0.91 -14.62 -9.91
CA THR A 389 -1.31 -13.23 -9.76
C THR A 389 -2.84 -13.12 -9.68
N ALA A 390 -3.35 -12.00 -9.16
CA ALA A 390 -4.78 -11.74 -9.08
C ALA A 390 -5.42 -11.71 -10.49
N ARG A 391 -4.77 -11.06 -11.47
CA ARG A 391 -5.21 -11.04 -12.86
C ARG A 391 -5.28 -12.43 -13.48
N GLU A 392 -4.30 -13.29 -13.24
CA GLU A 392 -4.33 -14.67 -13.74
C GLU A 392 -5.50 -15.47 -13.17
N HIS A 393 -5.77 -15.33 -11.86
CA HIS A 393 -6.92 -15.95 -11.23
C HIS A 393 -8.24 -15.47 -11.85
N ILE A 394 -8.42 -14.15 -11.96
CA ILE A 394 -9.63 -13.54 -12.52
C ILE A 394 -9.82 -13.92 -13.99
N ALA A 395 -8.76 -13.92 -14.80
CA ALA A 395 -8.83 -14.32 -16.21
C ALA A 395 -9.26 -15.79 -16.37
N SER A 396 -8.78 -16.67 -15.49
CA SER A 396 -9.02 -18.12 -15.57
C SER A 396 -10.38 -18.54 -14.99
N HIS A 397 -10.84 -17.86 -13.94
CA HIS A 397 -11.97 -18.31 -13.12
C HIS A 397 -13.13 -17.30 -13.03
N GLY A 398 -12.92 -16.03 -13.38
CA GLY A 398 -13.90 -14.94 -13.18
C GLY A 398 -15.26 -15.18 -13.86
N ARG A 399 -15.32 -15.86 -15.01
CA ARG A 399 -16.60 -16.18 -15.68
C ARG A 399 -17.55 -17.04 -14.83
N ARG A 400 -17.01 -17.81 -13.88
CA ARG A 400 -17.76 -18.71 -12.99
C ARG A 400 -17.95 -18.10 -11.59
N ALA A 401 -17.47 -16.87 -11.36
CA ALA A 401 -17.57 -16.20 -10.09
C ALA A 401 -19.04 -15.89 -9.75
N PRO A 402 -19.53 -16.28 -8.56
CA PRO A 402 -20.87 -15.93 -8.11
C PRO A 402 -20.99 -14.41 -7.90
N ALA A 403 -22.18 -13.86 -8.18
CA ALA A 403 -22.46 -12.44 -8.00
C ALA A 403 -22.97 -12.14 -6.58
N ILE A 404 -22.53 -11.03 -6.01
CA ILE A 404 -22.99 -10.55 -4.69
C ILE A 404 -23.14 -9.04 -4.68
N GLN A 405 -23.94 -8.54 -3.73
CA GLN A 405 -23.84 -7.18 -3.26
C GLN A 405 -23.03 -7.17 -1.96
N LEU A 406 -22.00 -6.33 -1.91
CA LEU A 406 -21.18 -6.17 -0.70
C LEU A 406 -21.85 -5.23 0.31
N THR A 407 -21.58 -5.44 1.60
CA THR A 407 -21.88 -4.44 2.63
C THR A 407 -20.77 -3.38 2.70
N ALA A 408 -21.10 -2.19 3.22
CA ALA A 408 -20.08 -1.18 3.50
C ALA A 408 -19.12 -1.67 4.60
N GLY A 409 -17.85 -1.25 4.51
CA GLY A 409 -16.82 -1.61 5.49
C GLY A 409 -15.42 -1.30 5.00
N SER A 410 -14.42 -1.49 5.85
CA SER A 410 -12.99 -1.37 5.54
C SER A 410 -12.21 -2.53 6.16
N TRP A 411 -10.96 -2.75 5.79
CA TRP A 411 -10.12 -3.75 6.47
C TRP A 411 -9.51 -3.24 7.79
N GLY A 412 -9.84 -2.01 8.19
CA GLY A 412 -9.31 -1.34 9.37
C GLY A 412 -9.85 -1.92 10.67
N LYS A 413 -9.46 -1.26 11.78
CA LYS A 413 -9.98 -1.60 13.11
C LYS A 413 -11.51 -1.52 13.10
N ASP A 414 -12.16 -2.51 13.73
CA ASP A 414 -13.62 -2.65 13.84
C ASP A 414 -14.38 -2.88 12.51
N GLY A 415 -13.68 -2.89 11.37
CA GLY A 415 -14.26 -3.18 10.05
C GLY A 415 -15.10 -2.04 9.46
N ASP A 416 -15.10 -0.86 10.08
CA ASP A 416 -15.94 0.28 9.69
C ASP A 416 -15.10 1.49 9.25
N PHE A 417 -15.68 2.70 9.29
CA PHE A 417 -15.03 3.95 8.87
C PHE A 417 -14.56 4.83 10.04
N SER A 418 -14.74 4.39 11.29
CA SER A 418 -14.55 5.21 12.50
C SER A 418 -13.13 5.77 12.65
N TYR A 419 -12.12 5.07 12.15
CA TYR A 419 -10.73 5.51 12.17
C TYR A 419 -10.42 6.70 11.26
N TRP A 420 -11.23 6.91 10.21
CA TRP A 420 -11.03 7.99 9.24
C TRP A 420 -12.09 9.09 9.35
N LEU A 421 -13.18 8.80 10.07
CA LEU A 421 -14.32 9.71 10.25
C LEU A 421 -14.55 9.98 11.74
N ASN A 422 -14.11 11.15 12.18
CA ASN A 422 -14.35 11.63 13.54
C ASN A 422 -14.49 13.17 13.54
N ASP A 423 -14.80 13.76 14.70
CA ASP A 423 -15.01 15.21 14.84
C ASP A 423 -13.82 16.04 14.31
N GLN A 424 -12.60 15.48 14.33
CA GLN A 424 -11.37 16.19 13.92
C GLN A 424 -11.16 16.22 12.39
N THR A 425 -11.86 15.39 11.60
CA THR A 425 -11.53 15.16 10.17
C THR A 425 -12.61 15.64 9.18
N SER A 426 -13.69 16.24 9.67
CA SER A 426 -14.95 16.46 8.93
C SER A 426 -15.01 17.68 7.99
N TRP A 427 -14.02 18.60 8.03
CA TRP A 427 -14.12 19.94 7.43
C TRP A 427 -13.72 20.05 5.95
N THR A 428 -13.36 18.96 5.30
CA THR A 428 -12.39 18.96 4.18
C THR A 428 -12.87 19.36 2.77
N TRP A 429 -14.16 19.53 2.43
CA TRP A 429 -14.57 19.46 1.00
C TRP A 429 -15.72 20.36 0.51
N LYS A 430 -15.53 21.67 0.30
CA LYS A 430 -16.65 22.51 -0.22
C LYS A 430 -16.43 23.36 -1.50
N ARG A 431 -15.21 23.75 -1.92
CA ARG A 431 -15.07 24.83 -2.95
C ARG A 431 -14.33 24.51 -4.26
N TYR A 432 -13.54 23.43 -4.32
CA TYR A 432 -12.65 23.16 -5.47
C TYR A 432 -13.37 23.00 -6.83
N TRP A 433 -14.45 22.21 -6.91
CA TRP A 433 -15.06 21.85 -8.21
C TRP A 433 -15.76 23.01 -8.93
N ALA A 434 -16.10 24.09 -8.23
CA ALA A 434 -16.77 25.25 -8.83
C ALA A 434 -15.85 26.05 -9.77
N VAL A 435 -14.53 26.00 -9.56
CA VAL A 435 -13.56 26.79 -10.34
C VAL A 435 -12.94 26.02 -11.51
N ALA A 436 -12.99 24.68 -11.48
CA ALA A 436 -12.24 23.84 -12.40
C ALA A 436 -12.60 24.04 -13.90
N PRO A 437 -13.88 24.08 -14.33
CA PRO A 437 -14.21 24.25 -15.75
C PRO A 437 -13.71 25.57 -16.33
N LYS A 438 -13.92 26.69 -15.60
CA LYS A 438 -13.47 28.02 -16.03
C LYS A 438 -11.94 28.12 -16.09
N ALA A 439 -11.24 27.53 -15.13
CA ALA A 439 -9.78 27.51 -15.11
C ALA A 439 -9.18 26.65 -16.24
N LEU A 440 -9.80 25.52 -16.59
CA LEU A 440 -9.39 24.68 -17.72
C LEU A 440 -9.52 25.38 -19.08
N ALA A 441 -10.60 26.15 -19.27
CA ALA A 441 -10.85 26.95 -20.47
C ALA A 441 -10.04 28.26 -20.53
N GLY A 442 -9.32 28.59 -19.45
CA GLY A 442 -8.48 29.78 -19.36
C GLY A 442 -7.10 29.63 -20.03
N GLY A 443 -6.28 30.66 -19.90
CA GLY A 443 -4.90 30.67 -20.39
C GLY A 443 -3.91 29.83 -19.54
N PRO A 444 -2.61 29.88 -19.86
CA PRO A 444 -1.58 29.08 -19.17
C PRO A 444 -1.51 29.31 -17.66
N LYS A 445 -1.65 30.56 -17.21
CA LYS A 445 -1.59 30.94 -15.78
C LYS A 445 -2.72 30.26 -14.96
N PRO A 446 -4.03 30.43 -15.27
CA PRO A 446 -5.11 29.70 -14.59
C PRO A 446 -4.96 28.17 -14.61
N ARG A 447 -4.45 27.60 -15.72
CA ARG A 447 -4.22 26.15 -15.82
C ARG A 447 -3.11 25.68 -14.88
N ALA A 448 -2.02 26.43 -14.76
CA ALA A 448 -0.93 26.12 -13.82
C ALA A 448 -1.41 26.21 -12.36
N VAL A 449 -2.17 27.24 -12.00
CA VAL A 449 -2.79 27.38 -10.68
C VAL A 449 -3.73 26.21 -10.39
N LEU A 450 -4.57 25.82 -11.36
CA LEU A 450 -5.47 24.68 -11.21
C LEU A 450 -4.69 23.38 -10.98
N ALA A 451 -3.64 23.13 -11.77
CA ALA A 451 -2.81 21.94 -11.62
C ALA A 451 -2.25 21.83 -10.20
N GLN A 452 -1.67 22.93 -9.69
CA GLN A 452 -1.08 22.92 -8.36
C GLN A 452 -2.14 22.83 -7.25
N ALA A 453 -3.26 23.55 -7.37
CA ALA A 453 -4.39 23.43 -6.43
C ALA A 453 -4.90 21.99 -6.34
N THR A 454 -4.89 21.28 -7.48
CA THR A 454 -5.31 19.87 -7.54
C THR A 454 -4.33 18.96 -6.81
N ARG A 455 -3.01 19.17 -6.98
CA ARG A 455 -1.99 18.39 -6.27
C ARG A 455 -2.13 18.56 -4.76
N SER A 456 -2.17 19.81 -4.27
CA SER A 456 -2.35 20.08 -2.84
C SER A 456 -3.67 19.49 -2.32
N MET A 457 -4.77 19.59 -3.09
CA MET A 457 -6.03 18.95 -2.72
C MET A 457 -5.91 17.43 -2.63
N LEU A 458 -5.31 16.76 -3.62
CA LEU A 458 -5.10 15.31 -3.60
C LEU A 458 -4.22 14.92 -2.42
N LEU A 459 -3.14 15.66 -2.14
CA LEU A 459 -2.26 15.40 -0.99
C LEU A 459 -3.01 15.51 0.34
N ALA A 460 -3.87 16.53 0.50
CA ALA A 460 -4.75 16.67 1.67
C ALA A 460 -5.79 15.53 1.78
N GLN A 461 -6.15 14.86 0.68
CA GLN A 461 -7.10 13.74 0.67
C GLN A 461 -6.53 12.42 1.18
N GLY A 462 -5.21 12.29 1.34
CA GLY A 462 -4.60 11.02 1.75
C GLY A 462 -5.14 10.53 3.09
N SER A 463 -5.52 9.25 3.16
CA SER A 463 -6.11 8.65 4.37
C SER A 463 -5.12 8.55 5.53
N ASP A 464 -3.83 8.66 5.22
CA ASP A 464 -2.71 8.61 6.18
C ASP A 464 -2.90 9.63 7.30
N TRP A 465 -3.34 10.85 6.97
CA TRP A 465 -3.42 11.92 7.96
C TRP A 465 -4.41 11.57 9.07
N GLN A 466 -5.60 11.09 8.70
CA GLN A 466 -6.62 10.70 9.67
C GLN A 466 -6.22 9.43 10.44
N PHE A 467 -5.52 8.50 9.78
CA PHE A 467 -5.00 7.30 10.42
C PHE A 467 -3.94 7.63 11.47
N ILE A 468 -2.91 8.40 11.11
CA ILE A 468 -1.80 8.83 11.97
C ILE A 468 -2.33 9.63 13.17
N ILE A 469 -3.25 10.58 12.96
CA ILE A 469 -3.90 11.33 14.05
C ILE A 469 -4.65 10.38 15.01
N SER A 470 -5.40 9.41 14.48
CA SER A 470 -6.20 8.48 15.30
C SER A 470 -5.36 7.46 16.07
N THR A 471 -4.18 7.11 15.57
CA THR A 471 -3.22 6.22 16.27
C THR A 471 -2.35 6.95 17.29
N GLY A 472 -2.17 8.27 17.13
CA GLY A 472 -1.38 9.12 18.02
C GLY A 472 0.14 9.09 17.75
N GLU A 473 0.61 8.21 16.87
CA GLU A 473 2.02 8.17 16.45
C GLU A 473 2.26 9.32 15.46
N ALA A 474 3.13 10.28 15.76
CA ALA A 474 3.40 11.43 14.87
C ALA A 474 2.19 12.33 14.51
N ALA A 475 1.20 12.43 15.40
CA ALA A 475 -0.01 13.24 15.16
C ALA A 475 0.28 14.72 14.82
N ASP A 476 1.28 15.34 15.45
CA ASP A 476 1.69 16.72 15.14
C ASP A 476 2.15 16.88 13.69
N TYR A 477 2.92 15.90 13.18
CA TYR A 477 3.35 15.89 11.79
C TYR A 477 2.16 15.74 10.85
N ALA A 478 1.24 14.81 11.11
CA ALA A 478 0.07 14.62 10.27
C ALA A 478 -0.87 15.85 10.26
N ASN A 479 -1.11 16.48 11.41
CA ASN A 479 -1.89 17.72 11.51
C ASN A 479 -1.26 18.83 10.66
N GLN A 480 0.04 19.08 10.83
CA GLN A 480 0.76 20.08 10.06
C GLN A 480 0.67 19.83 8.56
N ARG A 481 0.96 18.60 8.10
CA ARG A 481 0.95 18.26 6.67
C ARG A 481 -0.43 18.45 6.05
N PHE A 482 -1.45 18.03 6.75
CA PHE A 482 -2.82 18.16 6.29
C PHE A 482 -3.25 19.64 6.20
N ASP A 483 -3.00 20.43 7.25
CA ASP A 483 -3.33 21.87 7.27
C ASP A 483 -2.59 22.66 6.18
N GLU A 484 -1.30 22.35 5.96
CA GLU A 484 -0.50 22.96 4.90
C GLU A 484 -1.09 22.69 3.51
N HIS A 485 -1.35 21.43 3.18
CA HIS A 485 -1.90 21.05 1.87
C HIS A 485 -3.32 21.58 1.65
N ALA A 486 -4.17 21.52 2.68
CA ALA A 486 -5.52 22.05 2.62
C ALA A 486 -5.50 23.58 2.42
N GLY A 487 -4.71 24.31 3.20
CA GLY A 487 -4.58 25.76 3.10
C GLY A 487 -4.03 26.21 1.73
N GLN A 488 -3.03 25.50 1.20
CA GLN A 488 -2.52 25.74 -0.16
C GLN A 488 -3.59 25.55 -1.22
N ALA A 489 -4.37 24.45 -1.15
CA ALA A 489 -5.44 24.20 -2.09
C ALA A 489 -6.53 25.29 -2.03
N GLU A 490 -6.93 25.70 -0.83
CA GLU A 490 -7.93 26.75 -0.63
C GLU A 490 -7.49 28.10 -1.17
N ASP A 491 -6.24 28.49 -0.93
CA ASP A 491 -5.68 29.75 -1.41
C ASP A 491 -5.63 29.80 -2.93
N LEU A 492 -5.16 28.73 -3.58
CA LEU A 492 -5.09 28.66 -5.05
C LEU A 492 -6.49 28.60 -5.68
N VAL A 493 -7.45 27.89 -5.05
CA VAL A 493 -8.85 27.90 -5.48
C VAL A 493 -9.46 29.30 -5.35
N ARG A 494 -9.13 30.05 -4.29
CA ARG A 494 -9.58 31.44 -4.09
C ARG A 494 -9.01 32.38 -5.16
N ALA A 495 -7.73 32.24 -5.52
CA ALA A 495 -7.11 32.98 -6.61
C ALA A 495 -7.84 32.75 -7.95
N LEU A 496 -8.18 31.49 -8.25
CA LEU A 496 -8.98 31.14 -9.44
C LEU A 496 -10.40 31.72 -9.38
N ALA A 497 -11.08 31.60 -8.24
CA ALA A 497 -12.46 32.08 -8.06
C ALA A 497 -12.55 33.61 -8.27
N THR A 498 -11.58 34.35 -7.76
CA THR A 498 -11.52 35.82 -7.86
C THR A 498 -10.92 36.31 -9.18
N GLY A 499 -10.33 35.41 -9.99
CA GLY A 499 -9.59 35.78 -11.21
C GLY A 499 -8.26 36.47 -10.95
N LYS A 500 -7.81 36.54 -9.69
CA LYS A 500 -6.55 37.18 -9.28
C LYS A 500 -5.39 36.20 -9.45
N VAL A 501 -4.95 36.00 -10.70
CA VAL A 501 -3.76 35.21 -11.03
C VAL A 501 -2.60 36.14 -11.38
N ASP A 502 -2.12 36.83 -10.36
CA ASP A 502 -1.00 37.78 -10.43
C ASP A 502 0.36 37.07 -10.31
N ASP A 503 1.44 37.84 -10.40
CA ASP A 503 2.80 37.28 -10.36
C ASP A 503 3.13 36.68 -9.00
N ALA A 504 2.58 37.20 -7.90
CA ALA A 504 2.74 36.61 -6.57
C ALA A 504 2.11 35.21 -6.49
N THR A 505 0.92 35.04 -7.06
CA THR A 505 0.25 33.73 -7.18
C THR A 505 1.12 32.77 -8.00
N MET A 506 1.69 33.24 -9.11
CA MET A 506 2.52 32.39 -9.98
C MET A 506 3.84 31.99 -9.32
N SER A 507 4.53 32.90 -8.61
CA SER A 507 5.72 32.55 -7.83
C SER A 507 5.42 31.50 -6.78
N ARG A 508 4.23 31.56 -6.14
CA ARG A 508 3.79 30.52 -5.20
C ARG A 508 3.53 29.19 -5.91
N VAL A 509 2.89 29.20 -7.08
CA VAL A 509 2.68 27.99 -7.89
C VAL A 509 4.00 27.34 -8.28
N GLU A 510 5.00 28.11 -8.66
CA GLU A 510 6.34 27.62 -8.99
C GLU A 510 7.04 27.00 -7.78
N ALA A 511 7.03 27.70 -6.64
CA ALA A 511 7.62 27.18 -5.40
C ALA A 511 6.94 25.88 -4.94
N LEU A 512 5.60 25.85 -4.93
CA LEU A 512 4.84 24.65 -4.59
C LEU A 512 5.04 23.54 -5.63
N GLY A 513 5.17 23.87 -6.92
CA GLY A 513 5.43 22.90 -7.98
C GLY A 513 6.82 22.26 -7.88
N ALA A 514 7.80 22.96 -7.32
CA ALA A 514 9.11 22.40 -7.02
C ALA A 514 9.07 21.46 -5.79
N GLN A 515 8.23 21.76 -4.79
CA GLN A 515 8.07 20.96 -3.59
C GLN A 515 7.18 19.72 -3.83
N ASP A 516 6.03 19.90 -4.46
CA ASP A 516 4.98 18.90 -4.71
C ASP A 516 4.89 18.57 -6.20
N SER A 517 5.98 18.06 -6.77
CA SER A 517 6.17 17.82 -8.20
C SER A 517 5.49 16.55 -8.74
N ILE A 518 4.48 16.02 -8.04
CA ILE A 518 3.78 14.77 -8.42
C ILE A 518 2.65 15.00 -9.43
N PHE A 519 2.27 13.95 -10.16
CA PHE A 519 1.14 13.98 -11.11
C PHE A 519 1.31 15.08 -12.17
N PRO A 520 2.33 14.98 -13.05
CA PRO A 520 2.62 15.99 -14.05
C PRO A 520 1.43 16.25 -14.99
N ASP A 521 0.66 15.21 -15.32
CA ASP A 521 -0.47 15.27 -16.25
C ASP A 521 -1.84 15.51 -15.59
N VAL A 522 -1.87 16.00 -14.35
CA VAL A 522 -3.11 16.13 -13.55
C VAL A 522 -4.23 16.91 -14.25
N LEU A 523 -3.90 17.90 -15.08
CA LEU A 523 -4.91 18.66 -15.85
C LEU A 523 -5.71 17.78 -16.83
N ARG A 524 -5.09 16.75 -17.40
CA ARG A 524 -5.75 15.81 -18.31
C ARG A 524 -6.78 14.98 -17.54
N SER A 525 -6.44 14.58 -16.32
CA SER A 525 -7.34 13.88 -15.41
C SER A 525 -8.52 14.74 -14.96
N ILE A 526 -8.31 16.03 -14.68
CA ILE A 526 -9.42 16.94 -14.35
C ILE A 526 -10.34 17.07 -15.56
N ALA A 527 -9.78 17.29 -16.76
CA ALA A 527 -10.56 17.43 -17.99
C ALA A 527 -11.46 16.21 -18.23
N ALA A 528 -10.94 14.99 -18.03
CA ALA A 528 -11.70 13.75 -18.17
C ALA A 528 -12.82 13.57 -17.12
N VAL A 529 -12.75 14.26 -15.98
CA VAL A 529 -13.75 14.17 -14.90
C VAL A 529 -14.85 15.22 -15.04
N VAL A 530 -14.53 16.38 -15.64
CA VAL A 530 -15.47 17.50 -15.82
C VAL A 530 -16.12 17.55 -17.20
N SER A 531 -15.56 16.85 -18.20
CA SER A 531 -16.21 16.57 -19.49
C SER A 531 -17.31 15.53 -19.30
#